data_AF-A0A9E2U4P6-F1
#
_entry.id   AF-A0A9E2U4P6-F1
#
_cell.length_a   1.000
_cell.length_b   1.000
_cell.length_c   1.000
_cell.angle_alpha   90.00
_cell.angle_beta   90.00
_cell.angle_gamma   90.00
#
_symmetry.space_group_name_H-M   'P 1'
#
loop_
_entity.id
_entity.type
_entity.pdbx_description
1 polymer ?
#
loop_
_entity_poly.entity_id
_entity_poly.type
_entity_poly.pdbx_seq_one_letter_code
_entity_poly.pdbx_strand_id
1 'polypeptide(L)'
;MGKASDWLREERRKVLGDWVAVCLRCGAARRWFEQSESEMPDECPQCGGVLLRRCPSCNAPFSSIAAVDCEECGKPIRSDELFGSPIRRRR
;
A
#
# COMPACT_ATOMS: atom_id res chain seq x y z
N MET A 1 -16.62 -0.85 17.26
CA MET A 1 -15.37 -1.49 16.81
C MET A 1 -14.76 -2.19 18.00
N GLY A 2 -14.73 -3.52 18.01
CA GLY A 2 -14.29 -4.31 19.17
C GLY A 2 -12.84 -4.71 19.04
N LYS A 3 -12.08 -4.67 20.14
CA LYS A 3 -10.64 -5.04 20.23
C LYS A 3 -10.24 -6.33 19.50
N ALA A 4 -11.17 -7.28 19.34
CA ALA A 4 -10.94 -8.50 18.57
C ALA A 4 -10.67 -8.24 17.08
N SER A 5 -11.34 -7.25 16.48
CA SER A 5 -11.17 -6.86 15.08
C SER A 5 -9.80 -6.23 14.81
N ASP A 6 -9.27 -5.49 15.78
CA ASP A 6 -7.96 -4.82 15.68
C ASP A 6 -6.84 -5.84 15.86
N TRP A 7 -6.92 -6.71 16.87
CA TRP A 7 -5.97 -7.82 17.05
C TRP A 7 -5.90 -8.76 15.84
N LEU A 8 -7.04 -9.13 15.23
CA LEU A 8 -7.07 -9.96 14.00
C LEU A 8 -6.39 -9.27 12.81
N ARG A 9 -6.44 -7.93 12.74
CA ARG A 9 -5.75 -7.15 11.70
C ARG A 9 -4.26 -7.10 11.95
N GLU A 10 -3.83 -6.94 13.20
CA GLU A 10 -2.42 -6.96 13.60
C GLU A 10 -1.81 -8.35 13.36
N GLU A 11 -2.50 -9.43 13.70
CA GLU A 11 -1.97 -10.78 13.54
C GLU A 11 -1.87 -11.22 12.08
N ARG A 12 -2.82 -10.79 11.23
CA ARG A 12 -2.74 -11.01 9.78
C ARG A 12 -1.57 -10.27 9.12
N ARG A 13 -1.13 -9.13 9.65
CA ARG A 13 0.04 -8.39 9.13
C ARG A 13 1.32 -9.20 9.32
N LYS A 14 1.48 -9.87 10.46
CA LYS A 14 2.63 -10.75 10.74
C LYS A 14 2.74 -11.98 9.83
N VAL A 15 1.63 -12.40 9.18
CA VAL A 15 1.61 -13.60 8.33
C VAL A 15 1.52 -13.27 6.84
N LEU A 16 0.82 -12.20 6.46
CA LEU A 16 0.57 -11.85 5.06
C LEU A 16 1.50 -10.75 4.53
N GLY A 17 2.29 -10.11 5.39
CA GLY A 17 3.09 -8.92 5.10
C GLY A 17 2.53 -7.71 5.85
N ASP A 18 3.44 -6.98 6.50
CA ASP A 18 3.16 -5.82 7.35
C ASP A 18 2.58 -4.65 6.56
N TRP A 19 3.10 -4.48 5.34
CA TRP A 19 2.92 -3.32 4.51
C TRP A 19 2.62 -3.72 3.07
N VAL A 20 2.24 -2.73 2.27
CA VAL A 20 1.97 -2.91 0.85
C VAL A 20 2.78 -1.93 0.01
N ALA A 21 3.15 -2.38 -1.19
CA ALA A 21 3.65 -1.54 -2.26
C ALA A 21 2.64 -1.54 -3.40
N VAL A 22 2.45 -0.39 -4.04
CA VAL A 22 1.44 -0.19 -5.11
C VAL A 22 2.08 0.39 -6.36
N CYS A 23 1.75 -0.19 -7.51
CA CYS A 23 2.21 0.33 -8.79
C CYS A 23 1.41 1.58 -9.14
N LEU A 24 2.12 2.67 -9.44
CA LEU A 24 1.50 3.94 -9.81
C LEU A 24 0.87 3.93 -11.22
N ARG A 25 1.16 2.90 -12.03
CA ARG A 25 0.68 2.78 -13.40
C ARG A 25 -0.49 1.81 -13.55
N CYS A 26 -0.30 0.54 -13.18
CA CYS A 26 -1.31 -0.50 -13.38
C CYS A 26 -2.09 -0.87 -12.11
N GLY A 27 -1.72 -0.31 -10.95
CA GLY A 27 -2.36 -0.59 -9.67
C GLY A 27 -2.05 -1.96 -9.06
N ALA A 28 -1.19 -2.75 -9.69
CA ALA A 28 -0.67 -3.99 -9.10
C ALA A 28 -0.10 -3.73 -7.69
N ALA A 29 -0.39 -4.62 -6.76
CA ALA A 29 0.05 -4.47 -5.38
C ALA A 29 0.81 -5.71 -4.91
N ARG A 30 1.80 -5.50 -4.05
CA ARG A 30 2.58 -6.56 -3.39
C ARG A 30 2.63 -6.27 -1.90
N ARG A 31 2.41 -7.30 -1.09
CA ARG A 31 2.66 -7.25 0.35
C ARG A 31 4.14 -7.53 0.64
N TRP A 32 4.67 -6.92 1.68
CA TRP A 32 6.05 -7.10 2.10
C TRP A 32 6.18 -7.00 3.63
N PHE A 33 7.19 -7.66 4.17
CA PHE A 33 7.57 -7.58 5.58
C PHE A 33 8.62 -6.52 5.78
N GLU A 34 8.58 -5.81 6.90
CA GLU A 34 9.56 -4.74 7.17
C GLU A 34 11.01 -5.25 7.12
N GLN A 35 11.27 -6.48 7.55
CA GLN A 35 12.61 -7.08 7.51
C GLN A 35 13.12 -7.40 6.09
N SER A 36 12.22 -7.51 5.11
CA SER A 36 12.55 -7.88 3.72
C SER A 36 12.43 -6.69 2.76
N GLU A 37 12.45 -5.46 3.27
CA GLU A 37 12.28 -4.27 2.42
C GLU A 37 13.34 -4.16 1.33
N SER A 38 14.60 -4.51 1.63
CA SER A 38 15.71 -4.44 0.68
C SER A 38 15.55 -5.37 -0.52
N GLU A 39 14.68 -6.38 -0.43
CA GLU A 39 14.38 -7.32 -1.51
C GLU A 39 13.22 -6.84 -2.40
N MET A 40 12.57 -5.73 -2.05
CA MET A 40 11.45 -5.21 -2.81
C MET A 40 11.92 -4.54 -4.11
N PRO A 41 11.31 -4.88 -5.26
CA PRO A 41 11.65 -4.24 -6.51
C PRO A 41 11.15 -2.79 -6.51
N ASP A 42 11.89 -1.90 -7.17
CA ASP A 42 11.47 -0.52 -7.42
C ASP A 42 10.49 -0.42 -8.60
N GLU A 43 10.52 -1.41 -9.49
CA GLU A 43 9.68 -1.50 -10.67
C GLU A 43 8.63 -2.62 -10.56
N CYS A 44 7.46 -2.37 -11.13
CA CYS A 44 6.37 -3.31 -11.17
C CYS A 44 6.68 -4.46 -12.14
N PRO A 45 6.72 -5.72 -11.68
CA PRO A 45 7.02 -6.86 -12.56
C PRO A 45 5.99 -7.09 -13.69
N GLN A 46 4.80 -6.48 -13.58
CA GLN A 46 3.73 -6.64 -14.57
C GLN A 46 3.77 -5.58 -15.68
N CYS A 47 4.30 -4.38 -15.42
CA CYS A 47 4.21 -3.26 -16.38
C CYS A 47 5.42 -2.32 -16.44
N GLY A 48 6.46 -2.56 -15.65
CA GLY A 48 7.66 -1.72 -15.54
C GLY A 48 7.44 -0.36 -14.88
N GLY A 49 6.24 -0.05 -14.38
CA GLY A 49 5.96 1.20 -13.69
C GLY A 49 6.50 1.23 -12.25
N VAL A 50 6.68 2.43 -11.69
CA VAL A 50 7.16 2.60 -10.30
C VAL A 50 6.28 1.85 -9.30
N LEU A 51 6.89 1.00 -8.47
CA LEU A 51 6.27 0.28 -7.38
C LEU A 51 6.53 1.03 -6.06
N LEU A 52 5.59 1.90 -5.68
CA LEU A 52 5.73 2.77 -4.52
C LEU A 52 5.46 1.99 -3.22
N ARG A 53 6.46 1.89 -2.34
CA ARG A 53 6.38 1.17 -1.05
C ARG A 53 6.40 2.06 0.19
N ARG A 54 6.91 3.29 0.07
CA ARG A 54 6.95 4.29 1.14
C ARG A 54 6.50 5.64 0.62
N CYS A 55 5.93 6.45 1.50
CA CYS A 55 5.51 7.81 1.17
C CYS A 55 6.73 8.67 0.77
N PRO A 56 6.74 9.32 -0.40
CA PRO A 56 7.84 10.20 -0.81
C PRO A 56 8.06 11.40 0.12
N SER A 57 7.07 11.74 0.94
CA SER A 57 7.12 12.93 1.81
C SER A 57 7.52 12.65 3.26
N CYS A 58 7.17 11.49 3.83
CA CYS A 58 7.47 11.18 5.23
C CYS A 58 8.06 9.78 5.44
N ASN A 59 8.30 9.04 4.35
CA ASN A 59 8.84 7.68 4.36
C ASN A 59 7.98 6.63 5.11
N ALA A 60 6.74 6.96 5.49
CA ALA A 60 5.83 6.00 6.09
C ALA A 60 5.42 4.90 5.10
N PRO A 61 5.32 3.63 5.54
CA PRO A 61 4.80 2.55 4.72
C PRO A 61 3.27 2.62 4.62
N PHE A 62 2.68 1.85 3.70
CA PHE A 62 1.23 1.82 3.50
C PHE A 62 0.62 0.54 4.06
N SER A 63 -0.48 0.65 4.80
CA SER A 63 -1.16 -0.52 5.34
C SER A 63 -2.26 -1.10 4.43
N SER A 64 -2.61 -0.38 3.37
CA SER A 64 -3.72 -0.72 2.48
C SER A 64 -3.36 -0.59 1.01
N ILE A 65 -3.74 -1.59 0.21
CA ILE A 65 -3.58 -1.56 -1.26
C ILE A 65 -4.43 -0.47 -1.92
N ALA A 66 -5.38 0.10 -1.18
CA ALA A 66 -6.28 1.16 -1.62
C ALA A 66 -5.87 2.54 -1.06
N ALA A 67 -4.66 2.66 -0.50
CA ALA A 67 -4.10 3.95 -0.09
C ALA A 67 -3.99 4.86 -1.33
N VAL A 68 -4.49 6.08 -1.22
CA VAL A 68 -4.38 7.16 -2.23
C VAL A 68 -3.78 8.41 -1.61
N ASP A 69 -4.04 8.61 -0.32
CA ASP A 69 -3.32 9.52 0.58
C ASP A 69 -2.47 8.70 1.55
N CYS A 70 -1.35 9.27 1.99
CA CYS A 70 -0.53 8.71 3.05
C CYS A 70 -1.31 8.70 4.37
N GLU A 71 -1.36 7.55 5.03
CA GLU A 71 -2.09 7.35 6.29
C GLU A 71 -1.48 8.14 7.46
N GLU A 72 -0.17 8.47 7.38
CA GLU A 72 0.54 9.23 8.41
C GLU A 72 0.56 10.74 8.17
N CYS A 73 0.92 11.19 6.97
CA CYS A 73 1.09 12.63 6.69
C CYS A 73 -0.04 13.26 5.87
N GLY A 74 -1.00 12.47 5.39
CA GLY A 74 -2.16 12.94 4.62
C GLY A 74 -1.87 13.42 3.19
N LYS A 75 -0.61 13.45 2.75
CA LYS A 75 -0.27 13.86 1.39
C LYS A 75 -0.69 12.81 0.35
N PRO A 76 -1.12 13.22 -0.85
CA PRO A 76 -1.47 12.28 -1.91
C PRO A 76 -0.25 11.47 -2.34
N ILE A 77 -0.42 10.16 -2.48
CA ILE A 77 0.62 9.21 -2.93
C ILE A 77 0.36 8.68 -4.34
N ARG A 78 -0.90 8.70 -4.81
CA ARG A 78 -1.29 8.38 -6.20
C ARG A 78 -2.69 8.91 -6.52
N SER A 79 -3.07 8.87 -7.79
CA SER A 79 -4.44 9.15 -8.22
C SER A 79 -5.43 8.24 -7.49
N ASP A 80 -6.62 8.77 -7.19
CA ASP A 80 -7.73 8.03 -6.60
C ASP A 80 -8.54 7.22 -7.61
N GLU A 81 -8.17 7.29 -8.89
CA GLU A 81 -8.74 6.51 -9.98
C GLU A 81 -7.74 5.52 -10.56
N LEU A 82 -8.24 4.34 -10.95
CA LEU A 82 -7.49 3.34 -11.67
C LEU A 82 -8.38 2.78 -12.78
N PHE A 83 -7.90 2.85 -14.03
CA PHE A 83 -8.65 2.43 -15.23
C PHE A 83 -10.06 3.05 -15.33
N GLY A 84 -10.19 4.33 -14.94
CA GLY A 84 -11.45 5.08 -14.99
C GLY A 84 -12.46 4.74 -13.89
N SER A 85 -12.04 4.00 -12.85
CA SER A 85 -12.87 3.69 -11.68
C SER A 85 -12.19 4.16 -10.39
N PRO A 86 -12.95 4.64 -9.39
CA PRO A 86 -12.37 5.05 -8.12
C PRO A 86 -11.83 3.85 -7.34
N ILE A 87 -10.66 4.01 -6.74
CA ILE A 87 -9.99 3.00 -5.92
C ILE A 87 -10.72 2.79 -4.58
N ARG A 88 -11.24 3.88 -3.99
CA ARG A 88 -12.04 3.83 -2.77
C ARG A 88 -13.53 3.81 -3.12
N ARG A 89 -14.32 3.01 -2.39
CA ARG A 89 -15.79 3.07 -2.50
C ARG A 89 -16.27 4.45 -2.05
N ARG A 90 -17.07 5.12 -2.89
CA ARG A 90 -17.80 6.33 -2.49
C ARG A 90 -18.81 5.92 -1.41
N ARG A 91 -18.85 6.68 -0.31
CA ARG A 91 -19.68 6.39 0.86
C ARG A 91 -21.14 6.75 0.60
#